data_AF-D1PTH5-F1
#
_entry.id   AF-D1PTH5-F1
#
_cell.length_a   1.000
_cell.length_b   1.000
_cell.length_c   1.000
_cell.angle_alpha   90.00
_cell.angle_beta   90.00
_cell.angle_gamma   90.00
#
_symmetry.space_group_name_H-M   'P 1'
#
loop_
_entity.id
_entity.type
_entity.pdbx_description
1 polymer ?
#
loop_
_entity_poly.entity_id
_entity_poly.type
_entity_poly.pdbx_seq_one_letter_code
_entity_poly.pdbx_strand_id
1 'polypeptide(L)'
;MMRNLKITIALFSLMLWVACGENVDTTERMSNYVMLTAKGETSFTEDVAEGVEVNAMMAYRMDKDVSVRLRIEGDDKNAVKIDKDTLVFKAGTKTASFRVLSNQKSLLAVQEVIRVVIDSCSDPKMTPFGNGVNITVKPNAEIPPLTDEQLKLIAGYKDQLGIDLTRIMGVSNCTVTIKFGNDDKETWNDGKDTRTFTGKSIITLSDKATAETPVLKMVGNPMGMGSYIYEVFRKVTTEDNDFFMQIPVSIAVLQAVAYDYPQETFNVTLDGITLNRDGSLNFTSLMEDEYGDEVTKIPFDYKFSAWERMKKMADEGKTVDVDEGGTTAEYALSDLLQQIGTLNPSYYLGNSDIAADAYGNEPSNYVTPMGKVDFNAGVMEFVFPWDFGAGGFLSDYINIHVVYTMHP
;
A
#
# COMPACT_ATOMS: atom_id res chain seq x y z
N MET A 1 22.03 52.29 43.56
CA MET A 1 22.64 51.00 43.16
C MET A 1 21.77 49.88 43.74
N MET A 2 20.58 49.64 43.18
CA MET A 2 20.23 48.72 42.07
C MET A 2 20.22 47.22 42.44
N ARG A 3 19.01 46.65 42.51
CA ARG A 3 18.48 45.46 41.78
C ARG A 3 17.49 44.66 42.66
N ASN A 4 16.21 44.64 42.28
CA ASN A 4 15.50 43.56 41.53
C ASN A 4 14.97 42.50 42.52
N LEU A 5 13.82 41.82 42.38
CA LEU A 5 12.90 41.56 41.29
C LEU A 5 11.64 40.95 41.95
N LYS A 6 10.44 41.30 41.48
CA LYS A 6 9.24 40.45 41.33
C LYS A 6 8.05 41.38 41.09
N ILE A 7 7.64 41.51 39.84
CA ILE A 7 6.42 42.22 39.46
C ILE A 7 5.51 41.22 38.75
N THR A 8 4.49 40.80 39.48
CA THR A 8 3.21 40.32 38.94
C THR A 8 2.39 41.56 38.62
N ILE A 9 2.09 41.86 37.36
CA ILE A 9 1.04 42.81 36.99
C ILE A 9 0.28 42.24 35.80
N ALA A 10 -0.98 41.88 36.07
CA ALA A 10 -2.02 41.88 35.07
C ALA A 10 -2.68 43.27 35.04
N LEU A 11 -3.19 43.59 33.85
CA LEU A 11 -4.37 44.40 33.56
C LEU A 11 -4.21 45.89 33.16
N PHE A 12 -4.57 46.09 31.88
CA PHE A 12 -5.32 47.20 31.27
C PHE A 12 -4.70 48.60 31.13
N SER A 13 -4.38 48.96 29.88
CA SER A 13 -4.60 50.32 29.37
C SER A 13 -4.79 50.29 27.84
N LEU A 14 -6.05 50.45 27.42
CA LEU A 14 -6.50 51.19 26.23
C LEU A 14 -5.40 51.71 25.27
N MET A 15 -5.34 51.20 24.04
CA MET A 15 -4.96 52.01 22.87
C MET A 15 -5.69 51.55 21.59
N LEU A 16 -6.66 52.37 21.20
CA LEU A 16 -6.93 52.86 19.85
C LEU A 16 -7.34 51.85 18.78
N TRP A 17 -8.66 51.69 18.67
CA TRP A 17 -9.33 51.61 17.39
C TRP A 17 -8.94 52.82 16.52
N VAL A 18 -8.21 52.59 15.44
CA VAL A 18 -8.40 53.32 14.20
C VAL A 18 -8.74 52.28 13.14
N ALA A 19 -10.03 52.07 12.97
CA ALA A 19 -10.57 51.60 11.70
C ALA A 19 -10.42 52.76 10.69
N CYS A 20 -9.38 52.69 9.87
CA CYS A 20 -9.36 53.23 8.52
C CYS A 20 -9.02 52.01 7.65
N GLY A 21 -9.92 51.44 6.87
CA GLY A 21 -10.84 52.16 6.00
C GLY A 21 -10.12 52.71 4.78
N GLU A 22 -9.15 51.96 4.24
CA GLU A 22 -8.83 52.07 2.82
C GLU A 22 -9.46 50.86 2.13
N ASN A 23 -10.32 51.16 1.16
CA ASN A 23 -10.75 50.22 0.15
C ASN A 23 -9.49 49.67 -0.53
N VAL A 24 -8.95 48.57 -0.02
CA VAL A 24 -8.15 47.67 -0.86
C VAL A 24 -9.11 47.25 -1.95
N ASP A 25 -8.82 47.66 -3.17
CA ASP A 25 -9.55 47.23 -4.33
C ASP A 25 -9.40 45.70 -4.43
N THR A 26 -10.34 44.97 -3.85
CA THR A 26 -10.37 43.51 -3.85
C THR A 26 -10.83 42.95 -5.20
N THR A 27 -10.91 43.79 -6.23
CA THR A 27 -11.31 43.35 -7.58
C THR A 27 -10.26 42.47 -8.24
N GLU A 28 -8.98 42.58 -7.85
CA GLU A 28 -7.95 41.57 -8.18
C GLU A 28 -7.86 40.48 -7.11
N ARG A 29 -8.93 39.69 -6.93
CA ARG A 29 -8.78 38.40 -6.23
C ARG A 29 -7.87 37.52 -7.09
N MET A 30 -6.65 37.22 -6.61
CA MET A 30 -5.71 36.25 -7.19
C MET A 30 -6.43 34.96 -7.61
N SER A 31 -6.00 34.27 -8.67
CA SER A 31 -6.61 33.00 -9.09
C SER A 31 -6.74 32.01 -7.93
N ASN A 32 -7.93 31.42 -7.79
CA ASN A 32 -8.19 30.32 -6.87
C ASN A 32 -7.73 29.01 -7.50
N TYR A 33 -6.51 28.62 -7.19
CA TYR A 33 -5.94 27.38 -7.70
C TYR A 33 -6.68 26.17 -7.13
N VAL A 34 -7.01 25.23 -8.01
CA VAL A 34 -7.63 23.95 -7.66
C VAL A 34 -6.65 22.83 -7.94
N MET A 35 -6.25 22.10 -6.89
CA MET A 35 -5.30 21.00 -6.98
C MET A 35 -6.02 19.68 -6.70
N LEU A 36 -5.66 18.64 -7.45
CA LEU A 36 -6.09 17.26 -7.20
C LEU A 36 -4.99 16.49 -6.46
N THR A 37 -5.37 15.68 -5.49
CA THR A 37 -4.44 14.85 -4.71
C THR A 37 -5.13 13.53 -4.37
N ALA A 38 -4.53 12.41 -4.77
CA ALA A 38 -5.00 11.10 -4.34
C ALA A 38 -4.80 10.91 -2.84
N LYS A 39 -5.68 10.10 -2.23
CA LYS A 39 -5.57 9.73 -0.84
C LYS A 39 -5.15 8.26 -0.75
N GLY A 40 -3.97 8.02 -0.19
CA GLY A 40 -3.39 6.68 -0.08
C GLY A 40 -2.87 6.15 -1.42
N GLU A 41 -3.02 4.84 -1.63
CA GLU A 41 -2.56 4.12 -2.82
C GLU A 41 -3.23 4.65 -4.11
N THR A 42 -2.41 4.89 -5.13
CA THR A 42 -2.85 5.36 -6.46
C THR A 42 -2.96 4.24 -7.48
N SER A 43 -3.14 3.00 -7.03
CA SER A 43 -3.30 1.85 -7.91
C SER A 43 -4.40 0.90 -7.46
N PHE A 44 -5.06 0.24 -8.41
CA PHE A 44 -6.04 -0.81 -8.15
C PHE A 44 -6.13 -1.79 -9.32
N THR A 45 -6.65 -3.00 -9.07
CA THR A 45 -6.96 -4.00 -10.10
C THR A 45 -8.39 -3.82 -10.61
N GLU A 46 -8.67 -4.23 -11.86
CA GLU A 46 -10.00 -4.05 -12.47
C GLU A 46 -11.17 -4.74 -11.73
N ASP A 47 -10.90 -5.65 -10.80
CA ASP A 47 -11.91 -6.33 -10.01
C ASP A 47 -12.22 -5.64 -8.66
N VAL A 48 -11.50 -4.57 -8.31
CA VAL A 48 -11.71 -3.77 -7.10
C VAL A 48 -12.82 -2.74 -7.34
N ALA A 49 -13.79 -2.68 -6.41
CA ALA A 49 -14.97 -1.82 -6.54
C ALA A 49 -14.74 -0.42 -5.96
N GLU A 50 -13.88 -0.30 -4.97
CA GLU A 50 -13.68 0.89 -4.14
C GLU A 50 -12.85 1.96 -4.85
N GLY A 51 -11.93 1.53 -5.73
CA GLY A 51 -11.06 2.39 -6.52
C GLY A 51 -10.17 3.32 -5.70
N VAL A 52 -9.82 4.47 -6.27
CA VAL A 52 -8.96 5.50 -5.63
C VAL A 52 -9.79 6.70 -5.24
N GLU A 53 -9.69 7.13 -3.97
CA GLU A 53 -10.26 8.39 -3.49
C GLU A 53 -9.33 9.55 -3.85
N VAL A 54 -9.89 10.60 -4.47
CA VAL A 54 -9.15 11.81 -4.85
C VAL A 54 -9.80 13.02 -4.19
N ASN A 55 -8.97 13.81 -3.51
CA ASN A 55 -9.33 15.09 -2.94
C ASN A 55 -9.03 16.21 -3.93
N ALA A 56 -9.97 17.13 -4.09
CA ALA A 56 -9.74 18.40 -4.74
C ALA A 56 -9.75 19.51 -3.69
N MET A 57 -8.75 20.40 -3.73
CA MET A 57 -8.61 21.49 -2.79
C MET A 57 -8.42 22.82 -3.52
N MET A 58 -9.20 23.82 -3.09
CA MET A 58 -9.07 25.22 -3.49
C MET A 58 -8.13 25.97 -2.52
N ALA A 59 -7.40 26.96 -3.04
CA ALA A 59 -6.56 27.84 -2.24
C ALA A 59 -7.37 28.67 -1.21
N TYR A 60 -8.57 29.12 -1.59
CA TYR A 60 -9.48 29.86 -0.70
C TYR A 60 -10.96 29.50 -0.91
N ARG A 61 -11.79 29.83 0.08
CA ARG A 61 -13.24 29.55 0.08
C ARG A 61 -13.96 30.52 -0.87
N MET A 62 -15.00 30.04 -1.54
CA MET A 62 -15.86 30.85 -2.40
C MET A 62 -17.19 31.18 -1.70
N ASP A 63 -17.75 32.35 -1.97
CA ASP A 63 -18.99 32.84 -1.34
C ASP A 63 -20.26 32.18 -1.91
N LYS A 64 -20.13 31.46 -3.02
CA LYS A 64 -21.18 30.72 -3.72
C LYS A 64 -20.69 29.30 -4.05
N ASP A 65 -21.64 28.41 -4.33
CA ASP A 65 -21.31 27.08 -4.88
C ASP A 65 -20.56 27.25 -6.21
N VAL A 66 -19.47 26.52 -6.36
CA VAL A 66 -18.67 26.45 -7.60
C VAL A 66 -18.39 25.00 -7.94
N SER A 67 -18.11 24.70 -9.20
CA SER A 67 -17.84 23.33 -9.65
C SER A 67 -16.67 23.26 -10.60
N VAL A 68 -16.04 22.09 -10.64
CA VAL A 68 -15.06 21.70 -11.65
C VAL A 68 -15.54 20.46 -12.39
N ARG A 69 -15.30 20.39 -13.70
CA ARG A 69 -15.49 19.18 -14.50
C ARG A 69 -14.17 18.42 -14.57
N LEU A 70 -14.23 17.12 -14.39
CA LEU A 70 -13.10 16.20 -14.41
C LEU A 70 -13.06 15.47 -15.76
N ARG A 71 -11.85 15.11 -16.20
CA ARG A 71 -11.63 14.29 -17.41
C ARG A 71 -10.57 13.25 -17.13
N ILE A 72 -10.77 12.05 -17.68
CA ILE A 72 -9.77 10.98 -17.70
C ILE A 72 -9.00 11.09 -19.01
N GLU A 73 -7.69 10.97 -18.93
CA GLU A 73 -6.76 10.84 -20.05
C GLU A 73 -6.06 9.48 -19.96
N GLY A 74 -5.80 8.85 -21.11
CA GLY A 74 -5.09 7.57 -21.18
C GLY A 74 -5.92 6.31 -20.88
N ASP A 75 -7.26 6.40 -20.84
CA ASP A 75 -8.16 5.25 -20.66
C ASP A 75 -8.87 4.86 -21.99
N ASP A 76 -8.09 4.45 -23.00
CA ASP A 76 -8.62 4.16 -24.33
C ASP A 76 -9.60 2.98 -24.34
N LYS A 77 -9.46 2.06 -23.37
CA LYS A 77 -10.30 0.87 -23.24
C LYS A 77 -11.57 1.11 -22.43
N ASN A 78 -11.70 2.26 -21.78
CA ASN A 78 -12.75 2.51 -20.80
C ASN A 78 -12.72 1.46 -19.66
N ALA A 79 -11.53 1.20 -19.11
CA ALA A 79 -11.32 0.36 -17.95
C ALA A 79 -11.79 1.03 -16.65
N VAL A 80 -11.92 2.36 -16.62
CA VAL A 80 -12.30 3.10 -15.41
C VAL A 80 -13.47 4.06 -15.63
N LYS A 81 -13.99 4.60 -14.53
CA LYS A 81 -14.97 5.69 -14.49
C LYS A 81 -14.71 6.59 -13.29
N ILE A 82 -15.16 7.83 -13.38
CA ILE A 82 -15.27 8.73 -12.23
C ILE A 82 -16.68 8.62 -11.67
N ASP A 83 -16.83 8.46 -10.36
CA ASP A 83 -18.15 8.39 -9.71
C ASP A 83 -18.96 9.70 -9.88
N LYS A 84 -18.25 10.82 -10.01
CA LYS A 84 -18.78 12.18 -10.22
C LYS A 84 -17.86 12.95 -11.17
N ASP A 85 -18.25 13.05 -12.43
CA ASP A 85 -17.51 13.82 -13.44
C ASP A 85 -17.54 15.35 -13.19
N THR A 86 -18.48 15.81 -12.38
CA THR A 86 -18.63 17.21 -11.96
C THR A 86 -18.57 17.29 -10.44
N LEU A 87 -17.52 17.94 -9.93
CA LEU A 87 -17.27 18.08 -8.51
C LEU A 87 -17.70 19.46 -8.02
N VAL A 88 -18.62 19.50 -7.05
CA VAL A 88 -19.17 20.75 -6.51
C VAL A 88 -18.52 21.08 -5.16
N PHE A 89 -17.96 22.28 -5.05
CA PHE A 89 -17.55 22.89 -3.80
C PHE A 89 -18.69 23.75 -3.27
N LYS A 90 -19.18 23.44 -2.08
CA LYS A 90 -20.24 24.24 -1.43
C LYS A 90 -19.70 25.60 -1.00
N ALA A 91 -20.56 26.61 -1.03
CA ALA A 91 -20.25 27.94 -0.52
C ALA A 91 -19.62 27.85 0.87
N GLY A 92 -18.54 28.59 1.09
CA GLY A 92 -17.79 28.57 2.34
C GLY A 92 -16.95 27.31 2.56
N THR A 93 -16.84 26.36 1.63
CA THR A 93 -15.93 25.20 1.71
C THR A 93 -14.74 25.35 0.78
N LYS A 94 -13.68 24.56 1.00
CA LYS A 94 -12.45 24.55 0.16
C LYS A 94 -12.08 23.18 -0.38
N THR A 95 -12.79 22.12 0.01
CA THR A 95 -12.46 20.74 -0.33
C THR A 95 -13.70 20.03 -0.84
N ALA A 96 -13.48 19.13 -1.78
CA ALA A 96 -14.46 18.15 -2.24
C ALA A 96 -13.71 16.88 -2.64
N SER A 97 -14.39 15.72 -2.65
CA SER A 97 -13.77 14.45 -3.04
C SER A 97 -14.64 13.66 -4.01
N PHE A 98 -13.96 12.83 -4.80
CA PHE A 98 -14.54 11.91 -5.76
C PHE A 98 -13.74 10.61 -5.76
N ARG A 99 -14.24 9.61 -6.49
CA ARG A 99 -13.55 8.33 -6.68
C ARG A 99 -13.34 8.03 -8.15
N VAL A 100 -12.20 7.43 -8.44
CA VAL A 100 -11.90 6.78 -9.71
C VAL A 100 -12.04 5.29 -9.50
N LEU A 101 -12.98 4.67 -10.22
CA LEU A 101 -13.43 3.30 -10.01
C LEU A 101 -13.11 2.45 -11.21
N SER A 102 -12.92 1.14 -11.03
CA SER A 102 -12.96 0.22 -12.16
C SER A 102 -14.37 0.14 -12.77
N ASN A 103 -14.42 -0.11 -14.07
CA ASN A 103 -15.63 -0.55 -14.75
C ASN A 103 -15.91 -2.04 -14.59
N GLN A 104 -15.00 -2.82 -13.98
CA GLN A 104 -15.15 -4.25 -13.69
C GLN A 104 -15.42 -5.12 -14.92
N LYS A 105 -14.88 -4.69 -16.06
CA LYS A 105 -15.06 -5.37 -17.35
C LYS A 105 -13.88 -6.25 -17.76
N SER A 106 -12.79 -6.26 -16.99
CA SER A 106 -11.58 -7.06 -17.27
C SER A 106 -11.01 -6.78 -18.66
N LEU A 107 -10.85 -5.50 -19.01
CA LEU A 107 -10.47 -5.05 -20.35
C LEU A 107 -8.96 -4.95 -20.55
N LEU A 108 -8.19 -4.84 -19.46
CA LEU A 108 -6.75 -4.68 -19.51
C LEU A 108 -6.06 -6.04 -19.61
N ALA A 109 -5.04 -6.10 -20.47
CA ALA A 109 -4.10 -7.23 -20.55
C ALA A 109 -2.75 -6.91 -19.89
N VAL A 110 -2.45 -5.61 -19.76
CA VAL A 110 -1.26 -5.07 -19.09
C VAL A 110 -1.71 -3.87 -18.26
N GLN A 111 -0.94 -3.49 -17.25
CA GLN A 111 -1.26 -2.31 -16.45
C GLN A 111 -1.22 -1.04 -17.30
N GLU A 112 -2.13 -0.10 -17.03
CA GLU A 112 -2.20 1.20 -17.69
C GLU A 112 -2.16 2.31 -16.64
N VAL A 113 -1.43 3.38 -16.94
CA VAL A 113 -1.41 4.59 -16.11
C VAL A 113 -2.37 5.59 -16.74
N ILE A 114 -3.50 5.81 -16.08
CA ILE A 114 -4.46 6.83 -16.46
C ILE A 114 -4.17 8.11 -15.70
N ARG A 115 -4.69 9.23 -16.20
CA ARG A 115 -4.53 10.53 -15.56
C ARG A 115 -5.87 11.22 -15.41
N VAL A 116 -6.18 11.67 -14.20
CA VAL A 116 -7.37 12.51 -13.96
C VAL A 116 -6.96 13.96 -13.86
N VAL A 117 -7.60 14.80 -14.68
CA VAL A 117 -7.34 16.24 -14.78
C VAL A 117 -8.62 17.04 -14.58
N ILE A 118 -8.46 18.32 -14.25
CA ILE A 118 -9.56 19.29 -14.27
C ILE A 118 -9.70 19.82 -15.69
N ASP A 119 -10.84 19.56 -16.31
CA ASP A 119 -11.16 19.95 -17.68
C ASP A 119 -11.64 21.41 -17.75
N SER A 120 -12.51 21.81 -16.83
CA SER A 120 -13.04 23.18 -16.77
C SER A 120 -13.53 23.55 -15.37
N CYS A 121 -13.60 24.86 -15.10
CA CYS A 121 -14.11 25.44 -13.87
C CYS A 121 -15.36 26.29 -14.14
N SER A 122 -16.33 26.31 -13.23
CA SER A 122 -17.55 27.09 -13.37
C SER A 122 -17.38 28.58 -13.12
N ASP A 123 -16.29 29.00 -12.46
CA ASP A 123 -15.99 30.39 -12.13
C ASP A 123 -14.65 30.80 -12.74
N PRO A 124 -14.56 31.96 -13.42
CA PRO A 124 -13.35 32.41 -14.11
C PRO A 124 -12.19 32.71 -13.15
N LYS A 125 -12.45 32.88 -11.85
CA LYS A 125 -11.38 33.04 -10.85
C LYS A 125 -10.71 31.71 -10.50
N MET A 126 -11.29 30.58 -10.86
CA MET A 126 -10.72 29.28 -10.56
C MET A 126 -9.76 28.84 -11.67
N THR A 127 -8.62 28.28 -11.29
CA THR A 127 -7.60 27.82 -12.24
C THR A 127 -7.12 26.43 -11.84
N PRO A 128 -7.13 25.44 -12.75
CA PRO A 128 -6.47 24.17 -12.49
C PRO A 128 -4.99 24.37 -12.13
N PHE A 129 -4.51 23.64 -11.13
CA PHE A 129 -3.12 23.68 -10.72
C PHE A 129 -2.50 22.30 -10.71
N GLY A 130 -1.25 22.22 -11.15
CA GLY A 130 -0.48 20.99 -11.23
C GLY A 130 -0.90 20.10 -12.40
N ASN A 131 -0.43 18.86 -12.34
CA ASN A 131 -0.51 17.88 -13.40
C ASN A 131 -1.67 16.89 -13.23
N GLY A 132 -2.69 17.19 -12.41
CA GLY A 132 -3.71 16.19 -12.08
C GLY A 132 -3.13 15.02 -11.27
N VAL A 133 -3.82 13.87 -11.32
CA VAL A 133 -3.47 12.67 -10.54
C VAL A 133 -3.31 11.48 -11.47
N ASN A 134 -2.14 10.84 -11.41
CA ASN A 134 -1.90 9.57 -12.10
C ASN A 134 -2.45 8.42 -11.25
N ILE A 135 -3.08 7.45 -11.91
CA ILE A 135 -3.63 6.25 -11.29
C ILE A 135 -3.21 5.06 -12.13
N THR A 136 -2.63 4.05 -11.49
CA THR A 136 -2.23 2.81 -12.16
C THR A 136 -3.35 1.78 -12.04
N VAL A 137 -3.92 1.38 -13.17
CA VAL A 137 -4.96 0.36 -13.25
C VAL A 137 -4.31 -0.93 -13.71
N LYS A 138 -4.40 -1.97 -12.87
CA LYS A 138 -3.81 -3.28 -13.13
C LYS A 138 -4.87 -4.21 -13.74
N PRO A 139 -4.49 -5.08 -14.70
CA PRO A 139 -5.40 -6.12 -15.18
C PRO A 139 -5.79 -7.06 -14.05
N ASN A 140 -6.89 -7.77 -14.25
CA ASN A 140 -7.22 -8.86 -13.34
C ASN A 140 -6.13 -9.93 -13.40
N ALA A 141 -5.74 -10.44 -12.23
CA ALA A 141 -4.79 -11.53 -12.20
C ALA A 141 -5.40 -12.78 -12.85
N GLU A 142 -4.61 -13.47 -13.66
CA GLU A 142 -5.05 -14.70 -14.30
C GLU A 142 -5.21 -15.80 -13.25
N ILE A 143 -6.32 -16.55 -13.35
CA ILE A 143 -6.53 -17.74 -12.53
C ILE A 143 -5.79 -18.89 -13.21
N PRO A 144 -4.73 -19.45 -12.60
CA PRO A 144 -4.01 -20.55 -13.22
C PRO A 144 -4.93 -21.76 -13.36
N PRO A 145 -4.95 -22.44 -14.51
CA PRO A 145 -5.71 -23.67 -14.66
C PRO A 145 -5.13 -24.76 -13.74
N LEU A 146 -6.01 -25.56 -13.16
CA LEU A 146 -5.61 -26.72 -12.37
C LEU A 146 -5.16 -27.85 -13.29
N THR A 147 -4.09 -28.54 -12.89
CA THR A 147 -3.64 -29.74 -13.61
C THR A 147 -4.58 -30.93 -13.33
N ASP A 148 -4.57 -31.93 -14.21
CA ASP A 148 -5.32 -33.17 -14.00
C ASP A 148 -4.97 -33.87 -12.68
N GLU A 149 -3.72 -33.73 -12.22
CA GLU A 149 -3.27 -34.27 -10.94
C GLU A 149 -3.86 -33.49 -9.76
N GLN A 150 -3.86 -32.16 -9.82
CA GLN A 150 -4.48 -31.32 -8.81
C GLN A 150 -5.99 -31.56 -8.73
N LEU A 151 -6.67 -31.71 -9.87
CA LEU A 151 -8.10 -32.06 -9.91
C LEU A 151 -8.40 -33.39 -9.23
N LYS A 152 -7.55 -34.41 -9.42
CA LYS A 152 -7.67 -35.70 -8.72
C LYS A 152 -7.48 -35.55 -7.21
N LEU A 153 -6.51 -34.75 -6.77
CA LEU A 153 -6.28 -34.47 -5.35
C LEU A 153 -7.49 -33.78 -4.72
N ILE A 154 -8.05 -32.76 -5.38
CA ILE A 154 -9.24 -32.03 -4.89
C ILE A 154 -10.44 -32.94 -4.73
N ALA A 155 -10.71 -33.81 -5.71
CA ALA A 155 -11.76 -34.82 -5.59
C ALA A 155 -11.47 -35.79 -4.43
N GLY A 156 -10.23 -36.25 -4.29
CA GLY A 156 -9.77 -37.10 -3.20
C GLY A 156 -9.99 -36.48 -1.81
N TYR A 157 -9.68 -35.20 -1.63
CA TYR A 157 -9.89 -34.52 -0.34
C TYR A 157 -11.36 -34.44 0.05
N LYS A 158 -12.24 -34.21 -0.92
CA LYS A 158 -13.69 -34.18 -0.68
C LYS A 158 -14.18 -35.55 -0.24
N ASP A 159 -13.77 -36.61 -0.93
CA ASP A 159 -14.25 -37.96 -0.69
C ASP A 159 -13.62 -38.62 0.55
N GLN A 160 -12.33 -38.38 0.79
CA GLN A 160 -11.55 -39.08 1.82
C GLN A 160 -11.38 -38.29 3.11
N LEU A 161 -11.31 -36.95 3.02
CA LEU A 161 -11.07 -36.06 4.16
C LEU A 161 -12.31 -35.24 4.53
N GLY A 162 -13.35 -35.22 3.69
CA GLY A 162 -14.51 -34.34 3.87
C GLY A 162 -14.19 -32.86 3.64
N ILE A 163 -13.08 -32.56 2.94
CA ILE A 163 -12.59 -31.21 2.69
C ILE A 163 -12.96 -30.81 1.27
N ASP A 164 -13.91 -29.88 1.13
CA ASP A 164 -14.33 -29.38 -0.19
C ASP A 164 -13.57 -28.10 -0.56
N LEU A 165 -12.37 -28.26 -1.15
CA LEU A 165 -11.54 -27.13 -1.57
C LEU A 165 -12.17 -26.27 -2.67
N THR A 166 -13.16 -26.79 -3.42
CA THR A 166 -13.84 -26.00 -4.46
C THR A 166 -14.53 -24.76 -3.90
N ARG A 167 -14.77 -24.74 -2.58
CA ARG A 167 -15.37 -23.60 -1.87
C ARG A 167 -14.39 -22.45 -1.59
N ILE A 168 -13.09 -22.65 -1.76
CA ILE A 168 -12.07 -21.60 -1.52
C ILE A 168 -11.17 -21.33 -2.74
N MET A 169 -11.12 -22.24 -3.71
CA MET A 169 -10.25 -22.11 -4.88
C MET A 169 -10.79 -21.12 -5.91
N GLY A 170 -9.88 -20.46 -6.62
CA GLY A 170 -10.17 -19.38 -7.56
C GLY A 170 -10.09 -18.01 -6.88
N VAL A 171 -10.93 -17.08 -7.33
CA VAL A 171 -10.96 -15.70 -6.81
C VAL A 171 -11.78 -15.67 -5.53
N SER A 172 -11.11 -15.55 -4.38
CA SER A 172 -11.75 -15.50 -3.06
C SER A 172 -11.74 -14.07 -2.51
N ASN A 173 -12.91 -13.57 -2.11
CA ASN A 173 -13.04 -12.26 -1.46
C ASN A 173 -12.61 -12.33 0.00
N CYS A 174 -11.91 -11.31 0.48
CA CYS A 174 -11.54 -11.15 1.87
C CYS A 174 -11.77 -9.73 2.39
N THR A 175 -11.92 -9.63 3.71
CA THR A 175 -11.78 -8.38 4.46
C THR A 175 -10.50 -8.46 5.27
N VAL A 176 -9.68 -7.41 5.18
CA VAL A 176 -8.44 -7.25 5.95
C VAL A 176 -8.66 -6.15 6.97
N THR A 177 -8.33 -6.41 8.22
CA THR A 177 -8.26 -5.43 9.29
C THR A 177 -6.86 -5.42 9.86
N ILE A 178 -6.25 -4.23 9.85
CA ILE A 178 -4.94 -3.97 10.42
C ILE A 178 -5.12 -3.16 11.67
N LYS A 179 -4.50 -3.59 12.78
CA LYS A 179 -4.44 -2.84 14.03
C LYS A 179 -3.02 -2.37 14.28
N PHE A 180 -2.85 -1.08 14.50
CA PHE A 180 -1.56 -0.43 14.70
C PHE A 180 -1.22 -0.31 16.19
N GLY A 181 0.08 -0.32 16.50
CA GLY A 181 0.61 0.06 17.81
C GLY A 181 0.33 1.54 18.11
N ASN A 182 0.35 1.91 19.40
CA ASN A 182 -0.04 3.26 19.83
C ASN A 182 0.87 4.37 19.27
N ASP A 183 2.17 4.12 19.17
CA ASP A 183 3.13 5.12 18.71
C ASP A 183 3.20 5.17 17.17
N ASP A 184 2.85 4.08 16.49
CA ASP A 184 2.97 3.97 15.03
C ASP A 184 1.75 4.49 14.27
N LYS A 185 0.57 4.50 14.90
CA LYS A 185 -0.69 4.85 14.22
C LYS A 185 -0.75 6.27 13.69
N GLU A 186 -0.07 7.22 14.33
CA GLU A 186 -0.03 8.62 13.89
C GLU A 186 0.63 8.73 12.51
N THR A 187 1.79 8.08 12.35
CA THR A 187 2.56 8.09 11.10
C THR A 187 1.94 7.20 10.02
N TRP A 188 1.46 6.02 10.41
CA TRP A 188 1.11 4.96 9.45
C TRP A 188 -0.38 4.83 9.17
N ASN A 189 -1.25 5.45 9.97
CA ASN A 189 -2.69 5.31 9.84
C ASN A 189 -3.51 6.54 10.26
N ASP A 190 -2.97 7.75 10.08
CA ASP A 190 -3.64 9.03 10.39
C ASP A 190 -4.19 9.10 11.84
N GLY A 191 -3.45 8.53 12.80
CA GLY A 191 -3.83 8.49 14.21
C GLY A 191 -4.92 7.45 14.56
N LYS A 192 -5.38 6.65 13.59
CA LYS A 192 -6.44 5.66 13.81
C LYS A 192 -5.88 4.33 14.27
N ASP A 193 -6.54 3.70 15.23
CA ASP A 193 -6.11 2.40 15.76
C ASP A 193 -6.20 1.28 14.71
N THR A 194 -7.14 1.39 13.76
CA THR A 194 -7.40 0.35 12.77
C THR A 194 -7.56 0.88 11.35
N ARG A 195 -7.16 0.05 10.38
CA ARG A 195 -7.42 0.23 8.94
C ARG A 195 -8.10 -1.03 8.41
N THR A 196 -9.28 -0.88 7.82
CA THR A 196 -10.03 -1.99 7.23
C THR A 196 -10.25 -1.75 5.75
N PHE A 197 -10.04 -2.79 4.93
CA PHE A 197 -10.32 -2.78 3.51
C PHE A 197 -10.71 -4.18 3.02
N THR A 198 -11.36 -4.21 1.88
CA THR A 198 -11.73 -5.43 1.15
C THR A 198 -10.67 -5.75 0.10
N GLY A 199 -10.51 -7.03 -0.21
CA GLY A 199 -9.57 -7.52 -1.19
C GLY A 199 -10.03 -8.82 -1.83
N LYS A 200 -9.27 -9.26 -2.82
CA LYS A 200 -9.45 -10.54 -3.50
C LYS A 200 -8.11 -11.23 -3.62
N SER A 201 -8.07 -12.53 -3.37
CA SER A 201 -6.89 -13.36 -3.61
C SER A 201 -7.21 -14.47 -4.60
N ILE A 202 -6.23 -14.87 -5.39
CA ILE A 202 -6.34 -16.05 -6.25
C ILE A 202 -5.72 -17.24 -5.52
N ILE A 203 -6.58 -18.15 -5.06
CA ILE A 203 -6.20 -19.35 -4.32
C ILE A 203 -6.22 -20.54 -5.27
N THR A 204 -5.13 -21.31 -5.28
CA THR A 204 -4.98 -22.55 -6.03
C THR A 204 -4.37 -23.65 -5.16
N LEU A 205 -4.23 -24.85 -5.71
CA LEU A 205 -3.54 -25.96 -5.05
C LEU A 205 -2.05 -25.86 -5.35
N SER A 206 -1.23 -26.01 -4.32
CA SER A 206 0.23 -26.03 -4.44
C SER A 206 0.71 -27.34 -5.06
N ASP A 207 1.84 -27.29 -5.77
CA ASP A 207 2.55 -28.50 -6.23
C ASP A 207 3.13 -29.32 -5.06
N LYS A 208 3.11 -28.77 -3.85
CA LYS A 208 3.50 -29.46 -2.60
C LYS A 208 2.37 -30.34 -2.01
N ALA A 209 1.16 -30.28 -2.57
CA ALA A 209 0.01 -31.00 -2.06
C ALA A 209 0.13 -32.52 -2.29
N THR A 210 -0.29 -33.32 -1.31
CA THR A 210 -0.33 -34.80 -1.41
C THR A 210 -1.74 -35.31 -1.15
N ALA A 211 -2.03 -36.58 -1.39
CA ALA A 211 -3.37 -37.15 -1.17
C ALA A 211 -3.87 -37.00 0.28
N GLU A 212 -2.95 -36.91 1.25
CA GLU A 212 -3.25 -36.80 2.68
C GLU A 212 -3.21 -35.36 3.20
N THR A 213 -2.45 -34.49 2.53
CA THR A 213 -2.13 -33.14 3.01
C THR A 213 -2.46 -32.12 1.93
N PRO A 214 -3.62 -31.45 2.03
CA PRO A 214 -3.92 -30.31 1.18
C PRO A 214 -2.97 -29.14 1.47
N VAL A 215 -2.34 -28.61 0.43
CA VAL A 215 -1.47 -27.43 0.51
C VAL A 215 -1.97 -26.39 -0.49
N LEU A 216 -2.38 -25.23 0.02
CA LEU A 216 -2.87 -24.12 -0.79
C LEU A 216 -1.72 -23.17 -1.17
N LYS A 217 -1.93 -22.47 -2.28
CA LYS A 217 -1.07 -21.41 -2.78
C LYS A 217 -1.94 -20.21 -3.17
N MET A 218 -1.53 -19.02 -2.78
CA MET A 218 -2.11 -17.76 -3.22
C MET A 218 -1.18 -17.14 -4.26
N VAL A 219 -1.61 -17.13 -5.52
CA VAL A 219 -0.78 -16.67 -6.66
C VAL A 219 -1.02 -15.21 -7.04
N GLY A 220 -2.04 -14.58 -6.45
CA GLY A 220 -2.36 -13.17 -6.65
C GLY A 220 -2.92 -12.57 -5.37
N ASN A 221 -2.37 -11.41 -4.99
CA ASN A 221 -2.80 -10.60 -3.85
C ASN A 221 -3.08 -11.44 -2.58
N PRO A 222 -2.10 -12.23 -2.09
CA PRO A 222 -2.30 -13.11 -0.95
C PRO A 222 -2.82 -12.32 0.25
N MET A 223 -3.82 -12.88 0.93
CA MET A 223 -4.42 -12.27 2.13
C MET A 223 -5.04 -10.88 1.87
N GLY A 224 -5.30 -10.53 0.62
CA GLY A 224 -5.76 -9.20 0.23
C GLY A 224 -4.72 -8.08 0.43
N MET A 225 -3.49 -8.42 0.82
CA MET A 225 -2.50 -7.47 1.33
C MET A 225 -1.57 -6.86 0.28
N GLY A 226 -1.54 -7.35 -0.95
CA GLY A 226 -0.55 -6.98 -1.97
C GLY A 226 -0.42 -5.48 -2.21
N SER A 227 -1.55 -4.76 -2.30
CA SER A 227 -1.53 -3.29 -2.43
C SER A 227 -1.00 -2.60 -1.18
N TYR A 228 -1.38 -3.07 0.01
CA TYR A 228 -0.91 -2.52 1.28
C TYR A 228 0.59 -2.76 1.47
N ILE A 229 1.06 -3.97 1.16
CA ILE A 229 2.48 -4.33 1.19
C ILE A 229 3.28 -3.41 0.27
N TYR A 230 2.78 -3.15 -0.96
CA TYR A 230 3.48 -2.26 -1.89
C TYR A 230 3.46 -0.80 -1.43
N GLU A 231 2.35 -0.32 -0.88
CA GLU A 231 2.25 1.02 -0.26
C GLU A 231 3.33 1.18 0.83
N VAL A 232 3.40 0.23 1.75
CA VAL A 232 4.38 0.22 2.84
C VAL A 232 5.81 0.17 2.29
N PHE A 233 6.09 -0.75 1.35
CA PHE A 233 7.41 -0.89 0.75
C PHE A 233 7.91 0.42 0.15
N ARG A 234 7.07 1.14 -0.61
CA ARG A 234 7.43 2.44 -1.17
C ARG A 234 7.70 3.48 -0.08
N LYS A 235 6.84 3.54 0.94
CA LYS A 235 6.97 4.47 2.07
C LYS A 235 8.22 4.28 2.91
N VAL A 236 8.77 3.07 2.98
CA VAL A 236 10.06 2.79 3.67
C VAL A 236 11.25 2.76 2.70
N THR A 237 11.02 3.04 1.41
CA THR A 237 12.08 3.07 0.39
C THR A 237 11.97 4.32 -0.49
N THR A 238 11.42 4.21 -1.70
CA THR A 238 11.49 5.25 -2.73
C THR A 238 10.71 6.53 -2.42
N GLU A 239 9.88 6.52 -1.39
CA GLU A 239 9.13 7.70 -0.91
C GLU A 239 9.64 8.21 0.44
N ASP A 240 10.57 7.49 1.06
CA ASP A 240 11.21 7.89 2.31
C ASP A 240 12.30 8.92 2.03
N ASN A 241 11.91 10.19 2.14
CA ASN A 241 12.81 11.32 1.95
C ASN A 241 13.75 11.56 3.14
N ASP A 242 13.50 10.92 4.29
CA ASP A 242 14.22 11.21 5.53
C ASP A 242 15.36 10.24 5.78
N PHE A 243 15.23 8.99 5.32
CA PHE A 243 16.28 7.98 5.47
C PHE A 243 16.71 7.35 4.14
N PHE A 244 15.86 6.58 3.45
CA PHE A 244 16.25 5.84 2.24
C PHE A 244 16.83 6.76 1.14
N MET A 245 16.17 7.88 0.85
CA MET A 245 16.61 8.84 -0.18
C MET A 245 17.78 9.73 0.28
N GLN A 246 18.25 9.60 1.53
CA GLN A 246 19.46 10.25 2.02
C GLN A 246 20.69 9.34 1.92
N ILE A 247 20.51 8.06 1.60
CA ILE A 247 21.60 7.10 1.47
C ILE A 247 22.15 7.14 0.03
N PRO A 248 23.44 7.47 -0.16
CA PRO A 248 24.02 7.57 -1.51
C PRO A 248 23.90 6.30 -2.35
N VAL A 249 24.05 5.13 -1.71
CA VAL A 249 23.87 3.82 -2.36
C VAL A 249 22.47 3.69 -2.96
N SER A 250 21.42 4.04 -2.19
CA SER A 250 20.03 3.99 -2.67
C SER A 250 19.83 4.85 -3.91
N ILE A 251 20.35 6.08 -3.91
CA ILE A 251 20.24 7.01 -5.04
C ILE A 251 20.94 6.44 -6.27
N ALA A 252 22.17 5.94 -6.12
CA ALA A 252 22.94 5.35 -7.21
C ALA A 252 22.23 4.12 -7.80
N VAL A 253 21.67 3.25 -6.95
CA VAL A 253 20.90 2.07 -7.36
C VAL A 253 19.65 2.48 -8.14
N LEU A 254 18.85 3.43 -7.63
CA LEU A 254 17.64 3.91 -8.31
C LEU A 254 17.95 4.49 -9.71
N GLN A 255 19.04 5.25 -9.82
CA GLN A 255 19.49 5.78 -11.12
C GLN A 255 19.95 4.66 -12.06
N ALA A 256 20.72 3.70 -11.56
CA ALA A 256 21.25 2.59 -12.35
C ALA A 256 20.15 1.69 -12.93
N VAL A 257 19.11 1.38 -12.14
CA VAL A 257 17.98 0.56 -12.60
C VAL A 257 16.94 1.36 -13.37
N ALA A 258 17.18 2.67 -13.57
CA ALA A 258 16.25 3.63 -14.14
C ALA A 258 14.86 3.50 -13.52
N TYR A 259 14.78 3.57 -12.18
CA TYR A 259 13.53 3.45 -11.46
C TYR A 259 12.53 4.52 -11.91
N ASP A 260 11.33 4.07 -12.29
CA ASP A 260 10.23 4.96 -12.66
C ASP A 260 8.92 4.36 -12.13
N TYR A 261 8.41 4.93 -11.03
CA TYR A 261 7.23 4.43 -10.32
C TYR A 261 6.06 4.00 -11.23
N PRO A 262 5.61 4.80 -12.22
CA PRO A 262 4.51 4.44 -13.11
C PRO A 262 4.79 3.21 -13.98
N GLN A 263 6.05 2.84 -14.20
CA GLN A 263 6.46 1.68 -14.99
C GLN A 263 6.68 0.43 -14.14
N GLU A 264 6.73 0.57 -12.81
CA GLU A 264 7.03 -0.58 -11.97
C GLU A 264 5.83 -1.50 -11.74
N THR A 265 6.13 -2.78 -11.59
CA THR A 265 5.21 -3.84 -11.20
C THR A 265 5.65 -4.43 -9.87
N PHE A 266 4.69 -4.68 -8.98
CA PHE A 266 4.91 -5.35 -7.70
C PHE A 266 3.85 -6.43 -7.51
N ASN A 267 4.28 -7.67 -7.40
CA ASN A 267 3.42 -8.83 -7.19
C ASN A 267 3.89 -9.60 -5.96
N VAL A 268 2.94 -10.16 -5.22
CA VAL A 268 3.20 -11.00 -4.04
C VAL A 268 2.50 -12.33 -4.23
N THR A 269 3.17 -13.41 -3.86
CA THR A 269 2.57 -14.74 -3.75
C THR A 269 2.84 -15.34 -2.38
N LEU A 270 2.04 -16.34 -1.99
CA LEU A 270 2.23 -17.09 -0.76
C LEU A 270 1.97 -18.57 -1.05
N ASP A 271 2.93 -19.43 -0.79
CA ASP A 271 2.84 -20.87 -1.03
C ASP A 271 3.04 -21.64 0.29
N GLY A 272 2.67 -22.92 0.33
CA GLY A 272 2.90 -23.78 1.50
C GLY A 272 1.86 -23.65 2.61
N ILE A 273 0.66 -23.12 2.32
CA ILE A 273 -0.42 -23.01 3.30
C ILE A 273 -1.02 -24.40 3.52
N THR A 274 -0.61 -25.09 4.58
CA THR A 274 -1.04 -26.47 4.84
C THR A 274 -2.35 -26.49 5.61
N LEU A 275 -3.36 -27.22 5.11
CA LEU A 275 -4.64 -27.41 5.78
C LEU A 275 -4.67 -28.74 6.54
N ASN A 276 -4.78 -28.65 7.86
CA ASN A 276 -4.91 -29.80 8.74
C ASN A 276 -6.36 -30.28 8.82
N ARG A 277 -6.56 -31.53 9.22
CA ARG A 277 -7.89 -32.17 9.31
C ARG A 277 -8.82 -31.52 10.34
N ASP A 278 -8.27 -30.84 11.35
CA ASP A 278 -9.03 -30.10 12.36
C ASP A 278 -9.46 -28.70 11.87
N GLY A 279 -9.11 -28.34 10.63
CA GLY A 279 -9.39 -27.04 10.03
C GLY A 279 -8.33 -25.98 10.33
N SER A 280 -7.27 -26.27 11.09
CA SER A 280 -6.16 -25.33 11.28
C SER A 280 -5.32 -25.19 10.01
N LEU A 281 -4.75 -24.00 9.81
CA LEU A 281 -3.86 -23.68 8.71
C LEU A 281 -2.46 -23.35 9.23
N ASN A 282 -1.44 -24.00 8.67
CA ASN A 282 -0.05 -23.62 8.87
C ASN A 282 0.43 -22.82 7.66
N PHE A 283 0.90 -21.59 7.89
CA PHE A 283 1.27 -20.64 6.84
C PHE A 283 2.52 -19.82 7.18
N THR A 284 3.24 -20.21 8.22
CA THR A 284 4.56 -19.67 8.59
C THR A 284 5.66 -20.62 8.09
N SER A 285 6.89 -20.13 7.98
CA SER A 285 8.06 -20.93 7.64
C SER A 285 9.32 -20.35 8.29
N LEU A 286 10.32 -21.21 8.50
CA LEU A 286 11.66 -20.79 8.88
C LEU A 286 12.37 -20.20 7.66
N MET A 287 12.94 -19.02 7.82
CA MET A 287 13.61 -18.25 6.78
C MET A 287 14.82 -17.53 7.37
N GLU A 288 15.86 -17.33 6.58
CA GLU A 288 16.99 -16.49 6.99
C GLU A 288 16.57 -15.02 7.04
N ASP A 289 17.01 -14.29 8.06
CA ASP A 289 16.94 -12.84 8.11
C ASP A 289 18.15 -12.16 7.42
N GLU A 290 18.26 -10.84 7.56
CA GLU A 290 19.37 -10.07 6.97
C GLU A 290 20.75 -10.40 7.56
N TYR A 291 20.80 -11.03 8.74
CA TYR A 291 22.02 -11.47 9.41
C TYR A 291 22.34 -12.96 9.16
N GLY A 292 21.45 -13.67 8.46
CA GLY A 292 21.55 -15.11 8.20
C GLY A 292 21.03 -15.98 9.34
N ASP A 293 20.35 -15.41 10.33
CA ASP A 293 19.73 -16.15 11.42
C ASP A 293 18.38 -16.74 10.97
N GLU A 294 18.10 -17.97 11.40
CA GLU A 294 16.84 -18.64 11.09
C GLU A 294 15.71 -18.10 11.98
N VAL A 295 14.72 -17.46 11.35
CA VAL A 295 13.58 -16.83 12.03
C VAL A 295 12.26 -17.33 11.43
N THR A 296 11.19 -17.36 12.23
CA THR A 296 9.85 -17.71 11.73
C THR A 296 9.24 -16.48 11.07
N LYS A 297 8.74 -16.63 9.83
CA LYS A 297 8.12 -15.56 9.05
C LYS A 297 6.90 -16.05 8.26
N ILE A 298 6.12 -15.11 7.73
CA ILE A 298 5.17 -15.41 6.65
C ILE A 298 5.95 -15.42 5.33
N PRO A 299 6.00 -16.54 4.60
CA PRO A 299 6.86 -16.70 3.43
C PRO A 299 6.25 -16.05 2.18
N PHE A 300 6.00 -14.75 2.23
CA PHE A 300 5.62 -13.97 1.05
C PHE A 300 6.79 -13.95 0.05
N ASP A 301 6.49 -14.30 -1.20
CA ASP A 301 7.42 -14.18 -2.33
C ASP A 301 7.10 -12.90 -3.10
N TYR A 302 8.08 -12.02 -3.20
CA TYR A 302 7.93 -10.70 -3.83
C TYR A 302 8.58 -10.66 -5.20
N LYS A 303 7.83 -10.20 -6.19
CA LYS A 303 8.34 -9.91 -7.54
C LYS A 303 8.17 -8.42 -7.83
N PHE A 304 9.28 -7.70 -7.73
CA PHE A 304 9.35 -6.27 -7.97
C PHE A 304 10.24 -5.98 -9.18
N SER A 305 9.72 -5.29 -10.19
CA SER A 305 10.41 -5.11 -11.47
C SER A 305 11.76 -4.41 -11.33
N ALA A 306 11.89 -3.39 -10.48
CA ALA A 306 13.18 -2.71 -10.30
C ALA A 306 14.21 -3.61 -9.58
N TRP A 307 13.76 -4.45 -8.64
CA TRP A 307 14.60 -5.47 -8.02
C TRP A 307 15.07 -6.52 -9.01
N GLU A 308 14.18 -7.01 -9.88
CA GLU A 308 14.56 -7.96 -10.93
C GLU A 308 15.58 -7.36 -11.91
N ARG A 309 15.45 -6.06 -12.24
CA ARG A 309 16.46 -5.34 -13.04
C ARG A 309 17.80 -5.24 -12.29
N MET A 310 17.78 -4.89 -11.01
CA MET A 310 18.99 -4.83 -10.17
C MET A 310 19.72 -6.16 -10.14
N LYS A 311 19.03 -7.27 -9.85
CA LYS A 311 19.61 -8.63 -9.85
C LYS A 311 20.24 -8.98 -11.19
N LYS A 312 19.53 -8.73 -12.29
CA LYS A 312 20.06 -8.99 -13.63
C LYS A 312 21.33 -8.18 -13.90
N MET A 313 21.36 -6.91 -13.52
CA MET A 313 22.57 -6.08 -13.68
C MET A 313 23.72 -6.57 -12.81
N ALA A 314 23.45 -7.04 -11.59
CA ALA A 314 24.46 -7.66 -10.73
C ALA A 314 25.03 -8.95 -11.35
N ASP A 315 24.18 -9.82 -11.90
CA ASP A 315 24.60 -11.04 -12.60
C ASP A 315 25.46 -10.74 -13.85
N GLU A 316 25.22 -9.59 -14.49
CA GLU A 316 26.02 -9.08 -15.61
C GLU A 316 27.34 -8.40 -15.18
N GLY A 317 27.64 -8.38 -13.87
CA GLY A 317 28.85 -7.77 -13.31
C GLY A 317 28.87 -6.25 -13.42
N LYS A 318 27.70 -5.60 -13.46
CA LYS A 318 27.60 -4.13 -13.53
C LYS A 318 28.02 -3.49 -12.22
N THR A 319 28.62 -2.31 -12.35
CA THR A 319 29.01 -1.45 -11.24
C THR A 319 28.15 -0.18 -11.20
N VAL A 320 28.13 0.48 -10.06
CA VAL A 320 27.54 1.81 -9.86
C VAL A 320 28.51 2.72 -9.14
N ASP A 321 28.53 3.98 -9.56
CA ASP A 321 29.28 5.04 -8.89
C ASP A 321 28.43 5.62 -7.75
N VAL A 322 28.98 5.61 -6.54
CA VAL A 322 28.33 6.13 -5.32
C VAL A 322 29.08 7.38 -4.85
N ASP A 323 28.35 8.47 -4.63
CA ASP A 323 28.90 9.71 -4.06
C ASP A 323 28.93 9.64 -2.53
N GLU A 324 30.12 9.52 -1.96
CA GLU A 324 30.33 9.41 -0.51
C GLU A 324 30.64 10.76 0.16
N GLY A 325 30.09 11.85 -0.37
CA GLY A 325 30.21 13.18 0.24
C GLY A 325 31.57 13.82 -0.04
N GLY A 326 31.95 13.87 -1.33
CA GLY A 326 33.16 14.53 -1.82
C GLY A 326 34.14 13.62 -2.58
N THR A 327 33.87 12.30 -2.59
CA THR A 327 34.57 11.31 -3.40
C THR A 327 33.55 10.35 -4.03
N THR A 328 33.83 9.91 -5.25
CA THR A 328 33.04 8.87 -5.93
C THR A 328 33.76 7.54 -5.81
N ALA A 329 33.05 6.51 -5.36
CA ALA A 329 33.54 5.14 -5.27
C ALA A 329 32.69 4.21 -6.15
N GLU A 330 33.35 3.32 -6.88
CA GLU A 330 32.69 2.32 -7.72
C GLU A 330 32.39 1.07 -6.88
N TYR A 331 31.14 0.61 -6.91
CA TYR A 331 30.68 -0.60 -6.22
C TYR A 331 30.10 -1.60 -7.22
N ALA A 332 30.39 -2.89 -7.03
CA ALA A 332 29.70 -3.93 -7.78
C ALA A 332 28.25 -4.05 -7.30
N LEU A 333 27.27 -4.12 -8.21
CA LEU A 333 25.87 -4.25 -7.83
C LEU A 333 25.58 -5.53 -7.04
N SER A 334 26.37 -6.59 -7.24
CA SER A 334 26.30 -7.83 -6.46
C SER A 334 26.49 -7.60 -4.97
N ASP A 335 27.38 -6.68 -4.60
CA ASP A 335 27.75 -6.41 -3.22
C ASP A 335 26.67 -5.60 -2.50
N LEU A 336 25.79 -4.94 -3.27
CA LEU A 336 24.73 -4.07 -2.78
C LEU A 336 23.38 -4.77 -2.61
N LEU A 337 23.24 -6.03 -3.07
CA LEU A 337 21.97 -6.76 -3.06
C LEU A 337 21.39 -6.98 -1.65
N GLN A 338 22.26 -7.07 -0.64
CA GLN A 338 21.90 -7.32 0.76
C GLN A 338 22.31 -6.17 1.69
N GLN A 339 22.56 -4.98 1.14
CA GLN A 339 22.90 -3.80 1.92
C GLN A 339 21.70 -2.87 2.07
N ILE A 340 21.75 -2.01 3.09
CA ILE A 340 20.82 -0.89 3.23
C ILE A 340 20.87 -0.06 1.94
N GLY A 341 19.70 0.19 1.35
CA GLY A 341 19.55 0.88 0.07
C GLY A 341 19.32 -0.05 -1.12
N THR A 342 19.27 -1.36 -0.87
CA THR A 342 18.81 -2.36 -1.84
C THR A 342 17.34 -2.13 -2.23
N LEU A 343 16.94 -2.71 -3.37
CA LEU A 343 15.54 -2.76 -3.80
C LEU A 343 14.88 -4.11 -3.46
N ASN A 344 15.55 -4.97 -2.70
CA ASN A 344 15.01 -6.26 -2.25
C ASN A 344 13.84 -6.07 -1.25
N PRO A 345 12.58 -6.41 -1.61
CA PRO A 345 11.45 -6.21 -0.71
C PRO A 345 11.56 -6.99 0.60
N SER A 346 12.16 -8.19 0.57
CA SER A 346 12.35 -9.02 1.77
C SER A 346 13.27 -8.40 2.82
N TYR A 347 14.10 -7.43 2.43
CA TYR A 347 14.94 -6.67 3.36
C TYR A 347 14.11 -5.72 4.25
N TYR A 348 12.93 -5.29 3.77
CA TYR A 348 12.12 -4.26 4.41
C TYR A 348 10.75 -4.74 4.90
N LEU A 349 10.35 -5.97 4.62
CA LEU A 349 8.97 -6.43 4.81
C LEU A 349 8.92 -7.75 5.58
N GLY A 350 8.28 -7.75 6.75
CA GLY A 350 8.15 -8.95 7.58
C GLY A 350 9.49 -9.50 8.05
N ASN A 351 10.37 -8.64 8.56
CA ASN A 351 11.75 -8.97 8.88
C ASN A 351 11.96 -9.54 10.29
N SER A 352 11.07 -9.25 11.24
CA SER A 352 11.18 -9.83 12.59
C SER A 352 10.77 -11.30 12.65
N ASP A 353 11.34 -12.02 13.61
CA ASP A 353 10.85 -13.34 14.01
C ASP A 353 9.45 -13.18 14.62
N ILE A 354 8.49 -14.01 14.17
CA ILE A 354 7.11 -14.05 14.69
C ILE A 354 6.81 -15.33 15.47
N ALA A 355 7.82 -16.10 15.86
CA ALA A 355 7.66 -17.24 16.76
C ALA A 355 7.23 -16.81 18.18
N ALA A 356 7.66 -15.63 18.61
CA ALA A 356 7.32 -15.00 19.88
C ALA A 356 7.33 -13.48 19.74
N ASP A 357 6.86 -12.77 20.76
CA ASP A 357 6.95 -11.31 20.81
C ASP A 357 8.40 -10.88 21.03
N ALA A 358 9.07 -10.40 19.97
CA ALA A 358 10.45 -9.93 20.03
C ALA A 358 10.58 -8.47 20.52
N TYR A 359 9.51 -7.66 20.42
CA TYR A 359 9.53 -6.25 20.81
C TYR A 359 9.35 -6.07 22.32
N GLY A 360 8.54 -6.92 22.96
CA GLY A 360 8.38 -6.95 24.42
C GLY A 360 7.74 -5.69 25.00
N ASN A 361 6.92 -4.99 24.22
CA ASN A 361 6.22 -3.78 24.64
C ASN A 361 5.05 -4.09 25.58
N GLU A 362 4.66 -3.09 26.38
CA GLU A 362 3.51 -3.16 27.28
C GLU A 362 2.61 -1.93 27.11
N PRO A 363 1.38 -2.07 26.57
CA PRO A 363 0.78 -3.29 26.05
C PRO A 363 1.37 -3.70 24.68
N SER A 364 1.57 -5.00 24.47
CA SER A 364 2.02 -5.56 23.19
C SER A 364 0.89 -5.62 22.15
N ASN A 365 1.24 -5.35 20.89
CA ASN A 365 0.38 -5.57 19.74
C ASN A 365 0.69 -6.89 19.00
N TYR A 366 1.64 -7.70 19.50
CA TYR A 366 1.91 -9.04 19.02
C TYR A 366 0.69 -9.97 19.18
N VAL A 367 0.54 -10.87 18.21
CA VAL A 367 -0.39 -12.00 18.26
C VAL A 367 0.30 -13.24 17.74
N THR A 368 -0.01 -14.42 18.28
CA THR A 368 0.51 -15.66 17.71
C THR A 368 -0.12 -15.91 16.33
N PRO A 369 0.67 -16.23 15.29
CA PRO A 369 0.14 -16.62 13.99
C PRO A 369 -0.85 -17.78 14.11
N MET A 370 -2.06 -17.58 13.57
CA MET A 370 -3.14 -18.54 13.60
C MET A 370 -3.93 -18.47 12.31
N GLY A 371 -4.23 -19.62 11.71
CA GLY A 371 -5.10 -19.71 10.55
C GLY A 371 -6.10 -20.83 10.73
N LYS A 372 -7.32 -20.63 10.25
CA LYS A 372 -8.40 -21.61 10.39
C LYS A 372 -9.36 -21.56 9.21
N VAL A 373 -9.91 -22.71 8.88
CA VAL A 373 -10.99 -22.91 7.92
C VAL A 373 -12.20 -23.51 8.65
N ASP A 374 -13.36 -22.89 8.49
CA ASP A 374 -14.64 -23.46 8.89
C ASP A 374 -15.55 -23.57 7.66
N PHE A 375 -15.59 -24.78 7.09
CA PHE A 375 -16.44 -25.06 5.93
C PHE A 375 -17.93 -24.95 6.25
N ASN A 376 -18.36 -25.14 7.49
CA ASN A 376 -19.77 -25.01 7.85
C ASN A 376 -20.18 -23.54 7.93
N ALA A 377 -19.34 -22.70 8.53
CA ALA A 377 -19.53 -21.26 8.57
C ALA A 377 -19.27 -20.60 7.21
N GLY A 378 -18.52 -21.26 6.33
CA GLY A 378 -18.14 -20.72 5.02
C GLY A 378 -17.05 -19.65 5.12
N VAL A 379 -16.12 -19.80 6.09
CA VAL A 379 -15.11 -18.78 6.40
C VAL A 379 -13.72 -19.40 6.50
N MET A 380 -12.71 -18.67 5.99
CA MET A 380 -11.30 -18.96 6.21
C MET A 380 -10.61 -17.71 6.77
N GLU A 381 -9.87 -17.84 7.87
CA GLU A 381 -9.31 -16.72 8.62
C GLU A 381 -7.80 -16.87 8.80
N PHE A 382 -7.10 -15.73 8.84
CA PHE A 382 -5.70 -15.62 9.21
C PHE A 382 -5.54 -14.46 10.21
N VAL A 383 -4.82 -14.71 11.29
CA VAL A 383 -4.39 -13.70 12.26
C VAL A 383 -2.89 -13.84 12.42
N PHE A 384 -2.13 -12.77 12.27
CA PHE A 384 -0.68 -12.81 12.45
C PHE A 384 -0.11 -11.41 12.74
N PRO A 385 1.05 -11.35 13.42
CA PRO A 385 1.79 -10.11 13.58
C PRO A 385 2.61 -9.89 12.31
N TRP A 386 2.80 -8.65 11.93
CA TRP A 386 3.62 -8.28 10.78
C TRP A 386 4.32 -6.96 11.07
N ASP A 387 5.48 -6.76 10.47
CA ASP A 387 6.30 -5.57 10.63
C ASP A 387 6.96 -5.18 9.30
N PHE A 388 7.62 -4.02 9.29
CA PHE A 388 8.28 -3.49 8.12
C PHE A 388 9.29 -2.39 8.47
N GLY A 389 10.16 -2.10 7.51
CA GLY A 389 11.26 -1.16 7.58
C GLY A 389 12.55 -1.79 8.10
N ALA A 390 13.69 -1.26 7.65
CA ALA A 390 14.99 -1.65 8.19
C ALA A 390 15.20 -0.93 9.54
N GLY A 391 15.29 -1.68 10.64
CA GLY A 391 15.76 -1.16 11.93
C GLY A 391 14.90 -0.09 12.64
N GLY A 392 13.61 -0.35 12.87
CA GLY A 392 12.83 0.42 13.85
C GLY A 392 11.86 1.48 13.31
N PHE A 393 11.36 1.32 12.08
CA PHE A 393 10.25 2.14 11.56
C PHE A 393 8.94 1.94 12.33
N LEU A 394 8.80 0.77 12.94
CA LEU A 394 7.74 0.46 13.88
C LEU A 394 8.30 0.31 15.28
N SER A 395 7.54 0.82 16.24
CA SER A 395 7.76 0.61 17.66
C SER A 395 7.31 -0.78 18.13
N ASP A 396 6.36 -1.41 17.43
CA ASP A 396 5.77 -2.72 17.71
C ASP A 396 5.25 -3.39 16.42
N TYR A 397 4.84 -4.65 16.46
CA TYR A 397 4.14 -5.30 15.36
C TYR A 397 2.82 -4.58 15.02
N ILE A 398 2.38 -4.69 13.78
CA ILE A 398 0.97 -4.53 13.43
C ILE A 398 0.26 -5.88 13.43
N ASN A 399 -0.98 -5.90 13.91
CA ASN A 399 -1.80 -7.10 13.93
C ASN A 399 -2.68 -7.13 12.67
N ILE A 400 -2.51 -8.18 11.88
CA ILE A 400 -3.27 -8.44 10.67
C ILE A 400 -4.33 -9.48 10.97
N HIS A 401 -5.60 -9.15 10.66
CA HIS A 401 -6.70 -10.10 10.66
C HIS A 401 -7.38 -10.11 9.29
N VAL A 402 -7.42 -11.29 8.66
CA VAL A 402 -7.98 -11.51 7.33
C VAL A 402 -9.10 -12.52 7.42
N VAL A 403 -10.26 -12.19 6.85
CA VAL A 403 -11.43 -13.06 6.82
C VAL A 403 -11.88 -13.23 5.38
N TYR A 404 -11.77 -14.45 4.86
CA TYR A 404 -12.29 -14.84 3.56
C TYR A 404 -13.71 -15.39 3.68
N THR A 405 -14.55 -15.05 2.70
CA THR A 405 -15.86 -15.68 2.52
C THR A 405 -15.77 -16.73 1.42
N MET A 406 -16.15 -17.96 1.73
CA MET A 406 -16.14 -19.08 0.79
C MET A 406 -17.23 -18.95 -0.28
N HIS A 407 -17.01 -19.64 -1.40
CA HIS A 407 -18.03 -19.87 -2.40
C HIS A 407 -19.20 -20.70 -1.82
N PRO A 408 -20.45 -20.37 -2.25
CA PRO A 408 -21.66 -21.05 -1.78
C PRO A 408 -21.71 -22.53 -2.16
#